data_AF-A0A163JYI5-F1
#
_entry.id   AF-A0A163JYI5-F1
#
_cell.length_a   1.000
_cell.length_b   1.000
_cell.length_c   1.000
_cell.angle_alpha   90.00
_cell.angle_beta   90.00
_cell.angle_gamma   90.00
#
_symmetry.space_group_name_H-M   'P 1'
#
loop_
_entity.id
_entity.type
_entity.pdbx_description
1 polymer ?
#
loop_
_entity_poly.entity_id
_entity_poly.type
_entity_poly.pdbx_seq_one_letter_code
_entity_poly.pdbx_strand_id
1 'polypeptide(L)'
;MCDLSDPRITQTYQAIIEGEPTDWLLLGYNDTRDVISLYSSGTSGLNEFRNQLKDEILFGFVRVEDRFILISYVPDQVSGVRRARTLVHSRSVASLFQVHHAQLTASSLNDLSDANIRTRLKLGENQVPNRSRPNSLSERKRSSLQARRKSQQQQPPPSDRPSLPSSPTTSSYTTEPDTFEEAQEDFSTPPLDTTPSVTPNLSTPTPASLSSATPTSTSTLDANDYHQSDDHHSDDQQDSNEQQHLDEQRRLDEQHRLEQEQQQRLAEQQRIAEEQQQRRAEEQRAADQRAAEQRAAEQQRLAQEEEAKIQRQKEEAERLAKEKEEERRLQIEKDRQEKQRILQKQLQQAEKTKDVIIQGFSNVQTNGSPFWRRRFFAVRGKNLAFYRDHDAATPVTIIDLKSISNLRWTDMEIDTFVPNAFMIEMSDGAGYQIFADHQQDAQTIFTALQTIIQSK
;
A
#
# COMPACT_ATOMS: atom_id res chain seq x y z
N MET A 1 31.83 -1.46 -8.31
CA MET A 1 30.84 -2.32 -8.98
C MET A 1 30.62 -3.46 -8.02
N CYS A 2 29.38 -3.75 -7.61
CA CYS A 2 29.15 -4.83 -6.66
C CYS A 2 29.13 -6.18 -7.37
N ASP A 3 29.63 -7.19 -6.66
CA ASP A 3 29.55 -8.57 -7.08
C ASP A 3 28.21 -9.18 -6.65
N LEU A 4 27.57 -9.90 -7.57
CA LEU A 4 26.27 -10.56 -7.45
C LEU A 4 26.35 -11.99 -8.01
N SER A 5 27.55 -12.56 -8.15
CA SER A 5 27.82 -13.83 -8.83
C SER A 5 27.44 -15.09 -8.03
N ASP A 6 26.81 -14.93 -6.85
CA ASP A 6 26.28 -16.02 -6.04
C ASP A 6 25.09 -16.70 -6.78
N PRO A 7 25.26 -17.92 -7.33
CA PRO A 7 24.26 -18.52 -8.22
C PRO A 7 22.93 -18.81 -7.52
N ARG A 8 22.96 -18.90 -6.18
CA ARG A 8 21.75 -19.07 -5.35
C ARG A 8 20.80 -17.89 -5.49
N ILE A 9 21.32 -16.67 -5.71
CA ILE A 9 20.50 -15.48 -5.95
C ILE A 9 19.64 -15.65 -7.20
N THR A 10 20.24 -16.11 -8.30
CA THR A 10 19.53 -16.35 -9.57
C THR A 10 18.55 -17.52 -9.44
N GLN A 11 18.95 -18.62 -8.79
CA GLN A 11 18.09 -19.78 -8.58
C GLN A 11 16.85 -19.44 -7.75
N THR A 12 17.01 -18.75 -6.62
CA THR A 12 15.88 -18.32 -5.78
C THR A 12 15.02 -17.28 -6.48
N TYR A 13 15.60 -16.39 -7.29
CA TYR A 13 14.84 -15.43 -8.09
C TYR A 13 13.97 -16.10 -9.15
N GLN A 14 14.47 -17.12 -9.85
CA GLN A 14 13.68 -17.91 -10.81
C GLN A 14 12.50 -18.58 -10.11
N ALA A 15 12.72 -19.25 -8.97
CA ALA A 15 11.64 -19.85 -8.18
C ALA A 15 10.53 -18.86 -7.79
N ILE A 16 10.89 -17.63 -7.36
CA ILE A 16 9.92 -16.59 -7.00
C ILE A 16 9.11 -16.11 -8.23
N ILE A 17 9.69 -16.10 -9.43
CA ILE A 17 8.99 -15.73 -10.68
C ILE A 17 8.10 -16.86 -11.18
N GLU A 18 8.62 -18.09 -11.23
CA GLU A 18 7.94 -19.29 -11.76
C GLU A 18 6.77 -19.72 -10.87
N GLY A 19 6.80 -19.30 -9.61
CA GLY A 19 5.66 -19.33 -8.71
C GLY A 19 5.64 -20.50 -7.73
N GLU A 20 6.77 -21.20 -7.63
CA GLU A 20 7.17 -22.12 -6.55
C GLU A 20 6.85 -21.53 -5.15
N PRO A 21 6.85 -22.34 -4.06
CA PRO A 21 6.43 -21.86 -2.75
C PRO A 21 7.31 -20.76 -2.15
N THR A 22 8.46 -20.43 -2.73
CA THR A 22 9.29 -19.30 -2.30
C THR A 22 8.68 -17.97 -2.76
N ASP A 23 8.31 -17.10 -1.82
CA ASP A 23 7.79 -15.75 -2.10
C ASP A 23 8.86 -14.67 -2.04
N TRP A 24 9.92 -14.86 -1.25
CA TRP A 24 10.88 -13.81 -0.98
C TRP A 24 12.31 -14.31 -0.85
N LEU A 25 13.25 -13.42 -1.17
CA LEU A 25 14.67 -13.56 -0.87
C LEU A 25 15.22 -12.32 -0.15
N LEU A 26 16.25 -12.53 0.66
CA LEU A 26 16.97 -11.52 1.42
C LEU A 26 18.46 -11.64 1.09
N LEU A 27 19.08 -10.53 0.69
CA LEU A 27 20.49 -10.42 0.38
C LEU A 27 21.17 -9.45 1.35
N GLY A 28 22.44 -9.71 1.64
CA GLY A 28 23.29 -8.81 2.41
C GLY A 28 24.78 -8.98 2.07
N TYR A 29 25.61 -8.17 2.72
CA TYR A 29 27.03 -8.03 2.38
C TYR A 29 27.97 -9.05 3.03
N ASN A 30 27.49 -9.78 4.05
CA ASN A 30 28.24 -10.80 4.81
C ASN A 30 29.62 -10.31 5.31
N ASP A 31 29.63 -9.14 5.95
CA ASP A 31 30.81 -8.33 6.36
C ASP A 31 31.81 -7.95 5.25
N THR A 32 31.54 -8.31 3.98
CA THR A 32 32.27 -7.76 2.84
C THR A 32 31.86 -6.30 2.56
N ARG A 33 32.55 -5.66 1.61
CA ARG A 33 32.32 -4.25 1.26
C ARG A 33 31.49 -4.05 -0.01
N ASP A 34 31.54 -5.03 -0.91
CA ASP A 34 31.10 -4.90 -2.30
C ASP A 34 30.57 -6.23 -2.89
N VAL A 35 30.62 -7.35 -2.17
CA VAL A 35 29.96 -8.62 -2.56
C VAL A 35 28.59 -8.69 -1.90
N ILE A 36 27.58 -9.12 -2.64
CA ILE A 36 26.21 -9.32 -2.14
C ILE A 36 25.85 -10.79 -2.31
N SER A 37 25.45 -11.44 -1.22
CA SER A 37 25.16 -12.88 -1.13
C SER A 37 23.75 -13.15 -0.60
N LEU A 38 23.16 -14.30 -0.96
CA LEU A 38 21.90 -14.76 -0.39
C LEU A 38 22.06 -15.07 1.11
N TYR A 39 21.28 -14.37 1.94
CA TYR A 39 21.19 -14.59 3.39
C TYR A 39 20.08 -15.60 3.74
N SER A 40 18.90 -15.43 3.14
CA SER A 40 17.71 -16.24 3.46
C SER A 40 16.64 -16.10 2.38
N SER A 41 15.67 -17.02 2.39
CA SER A 41 14.50 -17.04 1.51
C SER A 41 13.38 -17.86 2.16
N GLY A 42 12.12 -17.56 1.86
CA GLY A 42 10.99 -18.20 2.55
C GLY A 42 9.65 -18.08 1.82
N THR A 43 8.61 -18.61 2.45
CA THR A 43 7.32 -18.99 1.84
C THR A 43 6.10 -18.31 2.47
N SER A 44 6.33 -17.33 3.36
CA SER A 44 5.29 -16.57 4.07
C SER A 44 5.39 -15.06 3.78
N GLY A 45 5.78 -14.72 2.55
CA GLY A 45 5.80 -13.38 1.97
C GLY A 45 6.42 -12.27 2.82
N LEU A 46 5.85 -11.07 2.69
CA LEU A 46 6.32 -9.83 3.31
C LEU A 46 6.42 -9.89 4.85
N ASN A 47 5.59 -10.68 5.52
CA ASN A 47 5.57 -10.75 6.97
C ASN A 47 6.80 -11.49 7.52
N GLU A 48 7.12 -12.65 6.94
CA GLU A 48 8.32 -13.42 7.27
C GLU A 48 9.59 -12.66 6.87
N PHE A 49 9.61 -12.05 5.67
CA PHE A 49 10.69 -11.17 5.22
C PHE A 49 11.03 -10.08 6.26
N ARG A 50 10.03 -9.41 6.83
CA ARG A 50 10.24 -8.34 7.84
C ARG A 50 10.82 -8.87 9.15
N ASN A 51 10.51 -10.11 9.53
CA ASN A 51 11.05 -10.75 10.74
C ASN A 51 12.52 -11.21 10.57
N GLN A 52 13.02 -11.31 9.34
CA GLN A 52 14.41 -11.68 9.03
C GLN A 52 15.34 -10.45 8.84
N LEU A 53 14.80 -9.23 8.92
CA LEU A 53 15.59 -8.00 8.84
C LEU A 53 16.42 -7.78 10.12
N LYS A 54 17.63 -7.27 9.93
CA LYS A 54 18.62 -6.97 10.97
C LYS A 54 19.09 -5.51 10.82
N ASP A 55 19.76 -4.95 11.83
CA ASP A 55 20.33 -3.58 11.81
C ASP A 55 21.57 -3.44 10.90
N GLU A 56 21.51 -3.99 9.70
CA GLU A 56 22.51 -3.89 8.63
C GLU A 56 21.86 -3.48 7.30
N ILE A 57 22.66 -3.24 6.27
CA ILE A 57 22.12 -2.91 4.94
C ILE A 57 21.75 -4.20 4.22
N LEU A 58 20.49 -4.31 3.83
CA LEU A 58 19.91 -5.50 3.22
C LEU A 58 19.13 -5.15 1.95
N PHE A 59 19.09 -6.07 0.99
CA PHE A 59 18.21 -5.98 -0.17
C PHE A 59 17.21 -7.13 -0.15
N GLY A 60 15.96 -6.86 -0.50
CA GLY A 60 14.91 -7.87 -0.57
C GLY A 60 14.20 -7.85 -1.91
N PHE A 61 13.85 -9.02 -2.43
CA PHE A 61 12.92 -9.17 -3.53
C PHE A 61 11.75 -10.02 -3.04
N VAL A 62 10.53 -9.50 -3.15
CA VAL A 62 9.34 -10.05 -2.50
C VAL A 62 8.16 -10.08 -3.47
N ARG A 63 7.56 -11.26 -3.66
CA ARG A 63 6.24 -11.45 -4.27
C ARG A 63 5.16 -11.08 -3.26
N VAL A 64 4.20 -10.28 -3.69
CA VAL A 64 2.96 -9.96 -2.95
C VAL A 64 1.83 -10.02 -3.96
N GLU A 65 0.97 -11.03 -3.84
CA GLU A 65 -0.01 -11.39 -4.88
C GLU A 65 0.74 -11.55 -6.23
N ASP A 66 0.16 -11.15 -7.36
CA ASP A 66 0.79 -11.32 -8.68
C ASP A 66 1.86 -10.24 -9.01
N ARG A 67 2.47 -9.57 -8.02
CA ARG A 67 3.45 -8.49 -8.27
C ARG A 67 4.67 -8.57 -7.37
N PHE A 68 5.79 -8.09 -7.90
CA PHE A 68 7.10 -8.14 -7.26
C PHE A 68 7.60 -6.76 -6.85
N ILE A 69 8.10 -6.61 -5.62
CA ILE A 69 8.74 -5.38 -5.14
C ILE A 69 10.21 -5.62 -4.80
N LEU A 70 11.05 -4.68 -5.23
CA LEU A 70 12.44 -4.60 -4.80
C LEU A 70 12.58 -3.63 -3.62
N ILE A 71 13.16 -4.10 -2.53
CA ILE A 71 13.32 -3.39 -1.26
C ILE A 71 14.82 -3.16 -1.01
N SER A 72 15.21 -1.92 -0.72
CA SER A 72 16.53 -1.57 -0.19
C SER A 72 16.37 -1.09 1.25
N TYR A 73 16.77 -1.91 2.22
CA TYR A 73 16.70 -1.59 3.64
C TYR A 73 18.01 -0.95 4.12
N VAL A 74 17.90 0.26 4.68
CA VAL A 74 19.04 1.14 5.01
C VAL A 74 18.82 1.75 6.39
N PRO A 75 19.11 1.03 7.49
CA PRO A 75 18.78 1.47 8.85
C PRO A 75 19.52 2.74 9.25
N ASP A 76 18.85 3.58 10.05
CA ASP A 76 19.31 4.95 10.31
C ASP A 76 20.60 5.10 11.14
N GLN A 77 21.19 3.99 11.60
CA GLN A 77 22.52 3.98 12.25
C GLN A 77 23.69 3.91 11.24
N VAL A 78 23.45 3.62 9.94
CA VAL A 78 24.55 3.45 8.99
C VAL A 78 25.08 4.78 8.44
N SER A 79 26.40 4.89 8.29
CA SER A 79 27.08 6.11 7.87
C SER A 79 26.73 6.53 6.43
N GLY A 80 26.75 7.83 6.15
CA GLY A 80 26.38 8.39 4.84
C GLY A 80 27.15 7.79 3.65
N VAL A 81 28.41 7.41 3.85
CA VAL A 81 29.23 6.72 2.83
C VAL A 81 28.68 5.31 2.51
N ARG A 82 28.23 4.56 3.53
CA ARG A 82 27.57 3.26 3.33
C ARG A 82 26.20 3.45 2.64
N ARG A 83 25.42 4.46 3.02
CA ARG A 83 24.14 4.79 2.33
C ARG A 83 24.35 5.14 0.86
N ALA A 84 25.31 6.01 0.56
CA ALA A 84 25.62 6.42 -0.81
C ALA A 84 26.05 5.23 -1.69
N ARG A 85 26.90 4.32 -1.17
CA ARG A 85 27.26 3.08 -1.87
C ARG A 85 26.05 2.18 -2.11
N THR A 86 25.17 2.05 -1.11
CA THR A 86 23.93 1.26 -1.22
C THR A 86 23.04 1.74 -2.36
N LEU A 87 22.91 3.07 -2.56
CA LEU A 87 22.15 3.68 -3.65
C LEU A 87 22.82 3.60 -5.04
N VAL A 88 24.06 3.10 -5.10
CA VAL A 88 24.71 2.67 -6.35
C VAL A 88 24.49 1.17 -6.57
N HIS A 89 24.71 0.35 -5.54
CA HIS A 89 24.57 -1.10 -5.60
C HIS A 89 23.12 -1.55 -5.83
N SER A 90 22.13 -0.83 -5.29
CA SER A 90 20.70 -1.09 -5.54
C SER A 90 20.34 -1.07 -7.03
N ARG A 91 21.09 -0.33 -7.86
CA ARG A 91 20.89 -0.27 -9.32
C ARG A 91 21.39 -1.53 -10.02
N SER A 92 22.51 -2.07 -9.56
CA SER A 92 23.03 -3.36 -10.04
C SER A 92 22.12 -4.51 -9.61
N VAL A 93 21.65 -4.50 -8.36
CA VAL A 93 20.63 -5.43 -7.85
C VAL A 93 19.33 -5.34 -8.67
N ALA A 94 18.85 -4.12 -8.97
CA ALA A 94 17.68 -3.91 -9.83
C ALA A 94 17.86 -4.36 -11.28
N SER A 95 19.10 -4.31 -11.81
CA SER A 95 19.44 -4.78 -13.15
C SER A 95 19.47 -6.31 -13.28
N LEU A 96 19.63 -7.02 -12.15
CA LEU A 96 19.45 -8.47 -12.07
C LEU A 96 17.96 -8.83 -11.97
N PHE A 97 17.24 -8.16 -11.05
CA PHE A 97 15.83 -8.43 -10.76
C PHE A 97 14.84 -7.68 -11.66
N GLN A 98 14.97 -7.86 -12.99
CA GLN A 98 14.26 -7.05 -13.99
C GLN A 98 12.72 -7.11 -13.95
N VAL A 99 12.11 -8.11 -13.31
CA VAL A 99 10.64 -8.30 -13.24
C VAL A 99 9.99 -7.50 -12.07
N HIS A 100 10.76 -6.65 -11.37
CA HIS A 100 10.23 -5.80 -10.31
C HIS A 100 9.20 -4.77 -10.82
N HIS A 101 8.04 -4.71 -10.18
CA HIS A 101 6.97 -3.76 -10.50
C HIS A 101 7.11 -2.43 -9.75
N ALA A 102 7.83 -2.43 -8.62
CA ALA A 102 8.13 -1.26 -7.82
C ALA A 102 9.50 -1.37 -7.15
N GLN A 103 10.06 -0.23 -6.77
CA GLN A 103 11.24 -0.13 -5.92
C GLN A 103 10.91 0.70 -4.67
N LEU A 104 11.43 0.29 -3.52
CA LEU A 104 11.30 1.00 -2.24
C LEU A 104 12.64 1.06 -1.52
N THR A 105 13.06 2.25 -1.11
CA THR A 105 14.08 2.41 -0.06
C THR A 105 13.38 2.65 1.27
N ALA A 106 13.76 1.92 2.31
CA ALA A 106 13.18 1.98 3.65
C ALA A 106 14.29 2.11 4.69
N SER A 107 14.08 2.90 5.76
CA SER A 107 15.01 2.92 6.91
C SER A 107 14.38 2.33 8.18
N SER A 108 13.06 2.17 8.22
CA SER A 108 12.31 1.61 9.33
C SER A 108 11.47 0.40 8.93
N LEU A 109 11.11 -0.45 9.90
CA LEU A 109 10.14 -1.53 9.69
C LEU A 109 8.73 -1.00 9.35
N ASN A 110 8.41 0.24 9.73
CA ASN A 110 7.11 0.88 9.46
C ASN A 110 6.91 1.17 7.97
N ASP A 111 7.99 1.56 7.26
CA ASP A 111 7.97 1.80 5.81
C ASP A 111 7.50 0.55 5.05
N LEU A 112 7.89 -0.63 5.54
CA LEU A 112 7.60 -1.94 4.97
C LEU A 112 6.22 -2.52 5.35
N SER A 113 5.30 -1.71 5.89
CA SER A 113 3.95 -2.19 6.19
C SER A 113 3.22 -2.71 4.94
N ASP A 114 2.39 -3.73 5.11
CA ASP A 114 1.62 -4.33 4.02
C ASP A 114 0.77 -3.28 3.27
N ALA A 115 0.13 -2.36 4.00
CA ALA A 115 -0.58 -1.22 3.41
C ALA A 115 0.32 -0.32 2.54
N ASN A 116 1.55 0.00 2.97
CA ASN A 116 2.51 0.76 2.16
C ASN A 116 2.96 -0.02 0.92
N ILE A 117 3.27 -1.31 1.07
CA ILE A 117 3.74 -2.18 -0.01
C ILE A 117 2.65 -2.38 -1.07
N ARG A 118 1.41 -2.69 -0.66
CA ARG A 118 0.21 -2.75 -1.53
C ARG A 118 -0.02 -1.42 -2.25
N THR A 119 0.07 -0.29 -1.54
CA THR A 119 -0.04 1.06 -2.15
C THR A 119 1.05 1.30 -3.20
N ARG A 120 2.31 0.92 -2.93
CA ARG A 120 3.44 1.05 -3.88
C ARG A 120 3.27 0.14 -5.09
N LEU A 121 2.79 -1.08 -4.89
CA LEU A 121 2.49 -2.06 -5.94
C LEU A 121 1.17 -1.78 -6.70
N LYS A 122 0.37 -0.81 -6.24
CA LYS A 122 -0.99 -0.51 -6.75
C LYS A 122 -1.93 -1.72 -6.70
N LEU A 123 -1.85 -2.50 -5.63
CA LEU A 123 -2.76 -3.60 -5.32
C LEU A 123 -3.82 -3.08 -4.33
N GLY A 124 -5.09 -3.15 -4.71
CA GLY A 124 -6.22 -2.66 -3.93
C GLY A 124 -7.22 -1.81 -4.73
N GLU A 125 -8.40 -2.39 -4.96
CA GLU A 125 -9.59 -1.75 -5.53
C GLU A 125 -10.22 -0.77 -4.51
N ASN A 126 -9.51 0.32 -4.16
CA ASN A 126 -10.07 1.47 -3.44
C ASN A 126 -9.15 2.70 -3.45
N GLN A 127 -8.57 3.04 -4.60
CA GLN A 127 -7.96 4.36 -4.78
C GLN A 127 -9.05 5.44 -4.85
N VAL A 128 -9.42 5.97 -3.68
CA VAL A 128 -10.19 7.22 -3.57
C VAL A 128 -9.51 8.28 -4.46
N PRO A 129 -10.22 8.91 -5.42
CA PRO A 129 -9.55 9.73 -6.43
C PRO A 129 -8.71 10.86 -5.85
N ASN A 130 -7.39 10.75 -6.05
CA ASN A 130 -6.43 11.85 -6.14
C ASN A 130 -6.70 13.02 -5.17
N ARG A 131 -6.23 12.91 -3.91
CA ARG A 131 -6.27 14.01 -2.92
C ARG A 131 -5.68 15.29 -3.55
N SER A 132 -6.56 16.22 -3.92
CA SER A 132 -6.24 17.25 -4.91
C SER A 132 -4.97 18.02 -4.59
N ARG A 133 -4.00 17.98 -5.51
CA ARG A 133 -2.98 19.03 -5.58
C ARG A 133 -3.70 20.38 -5.63
N PRO A 134 -3.37 21.36 -4.76
CA PRO A 134 -4.02 22.66 -4.81
C PRO A 134 -3.67 23.34 -6.13
N ASN A 135 -4.64 23.38 -7.06
CA ASN A 135 -4.47 23.97 -8.39
C ASN A 135 -4.50 25.51 -8.30
N SER A 136 -3.43 26.07 -7.75
CA SER A 136 -3.19 27.51 -7.64
C SER A 136 -1.81 27.81 -8.23
N LEU A 137 -1.66 29.01 -8.84
CA LEU A 137 -0.50 29.56 -9.58
C LEU A 137 -0.43 29.30 -11.09
N SER A 138 -0.98 28.21 -11.64
CA SER A 138 -0.86 27.89 -13.08
C SER A 138 -1.47 28.95 -14.03
N GLU A 139 -2.56 29.61 -13.65
CA GLU A 139 -3.25 30.58 -14.52
C GLU A 139 -2.57 31.97 -14.56
N ARG A 140 -1.81 32.36 -13.52
CA ARG A 140 -1.19 33.71 -13.46
C ARG A 140 -0.07 33.95 -14.48
N LYS A 141 0.40 32.90 -15.20
CA LYS A 141 1.29 33.05 -16.37
C LYS A 141 0.55 33.15 -17.73
N ARG A 142 -0.78 32.92 -17.76
CA ARG A 142 -1.66 33.17 -18.92
C ARG A 142 -1.54 34.60 -19.51
N SER A 143 -1.65 35.61 -18.65
CA SER A 143 -1.92 37.00 -19.07
C SER A 143 -0.69 37.87 -19.31
N SER A 144 0.49 37.53 -18.81
CA SER A 144 1.68 38.39 -18.91
C SER A 144 2.40 38.33 -20.28
N LEU A 145 2.16 37.28 -21.08
CA LEU A 145 2.85 37.08 -22.36
C LEU A 145 2.22 37.85 -23.55
N GLN A 146 1.01 38.40 -23.40
CA GLN A 146 0.40 39.27 -24.41
C GLN A 146 0.75 40.76 -24.23
N ALA A 147 1.14 41.18 -23.02
CA ALA A 147 1.41 42.59 -22.69
C ALA A 147 2.77 43.13 -23.18
N ARG A 148 3.75 42.27 -23.52
CA ARG A 148 5.12 42.67 -23.91
C ARG A 148 5.39 42.62 -25.43
N ARG A 149 4.35 42.57 -26.27
CA ARG A 149 4.50 42.44 -27.74
C ARG A 149 4.07 43.68 -28.53
N LYS A 150 4.09 44.88 -27.92
CA LYS A 150 3.63 46.13 -28.56
C LYS A 150 4.50 47.37 -28.24
N SER A 151 5.81 47.20 -28.13
CA SER A 151 6.74 48.32 -27.90
C SER A 151 8.21 48.04 -28.27
N GLN A 152 8.48 47.71 -29.55
CA GLN A 152 9.73 48.08 -30.23
C GLN A 152 9.63 47.82 -31.75
N GLN A 153 9.53 48.90 -32.52
CA GLN A 153 9.81 48.95 -33.95
C GLN A 153 10.83 50.08 -34.18
N GLN A 154 12.07 49.74 -34.53
CA GLN A 154 12.92 50.41 -35.51
C GLN A 154 14.25 49.64 -35.66
N GLN A 155 14.92 49.85 -36.79
CA GLN A 155 16.08 49.09 -37.33
C GLN A 155 17.40 49.89 -37.09
N PRO A 156 18.61 49.56 -37.62
CA PRO A 156 19.05 48.45 -38.49
C PRO A 156 20.35 47.71 -38.02
N PRO A 157 20.83 46.67 -38.76
CA PRO A 157 22.07 45.91 -38.47
C PRO A 157 23.31 46.44 -39.23
N PRO A 158 24.53 45.87 -39.05
CA PRO A 158 24.98 44.76 -39.91
C PRO A 158 25.89 43.68 -39.24
N SER A 159 26.27 42.68 -40.05
CA SER A 159 27.44 41.75 -40.08
C SER A 159 28.46 41.68 -38.89
N ASP A 160 29.13 40.56 -38.61
CA ASP A 160 29.75 39.63 -39.60
C ASP A 160 30.01 38.18 -39.12
N ARG A 161 30.54 37.33 -40.04
CA ARG A 161 30.94 35.91 -39.84
C ARG A 161 32.47 35.78 -39.68
N PRO A 162 33.00 34.72 -39.05
CA PRO A 162 33.49 33.57 -39.85
C PRO A 162 33.31 32.20 -39.12
N SER A 163 33.96 31.13 -39.62
CA SER A 163 33.68 29.72 -39.28
C SER A 163 34.91 28.79 -39.27
N LEU A 164 34.87 27.75 -38.41
CA LEU A 164 35.51 26.40 -38.47
C LEU A 164 36.96 26.23 -38.99
N PRO A 165 37.81 25.46 -38.26
CA PRO A 165 37.99 24.00 -38.54
C PRO A 165 37.81 23.13 -37.27
N SER A 166 37.36 21.87 -37.27
CA SER A 166 37.76 20.62 -37.96
C SER A 166 38.80 19.76 -37.19
N SER A 167 38.47 18.48 -36.95
CA SER A 167 39.25 17.46 -36.21
C SER A 167 40.47 16.92 -36.97
N PRO A 168 41.34 16.06 -36.37
CA PRO A 168 41.18 14.60 -36.59
C PRO A 168 41.75 13.65 -35.48
N THR A 169 41.69 12.34 -35.75
CA THR A 169 42.56 11.24 -35.22
C THR A 169 42.32 10.80 -33.76
N THR A 170 41.67 9.67 -33.44
CA THR A 170 41.95 8.24 -33.74
C THR A 170 43.07 7.60 -32.89
N SER A 171 42.70 6.59 -32.10
CA SER A 171 43.58 5.45 -31.74
C SER A 171 42.72 4.28 -31.23
N SER A 172 42.96 3.10 -31.78
CA SER A 172 42.21 1.85 -31.54
C SER A 172 43.21 0.74 -31.23
N TYR A 173 42.87 -0.19 -30.33
CA TYR A 173 43.59 -1.47 -30.23
C TYR A 173 42.64 -2.66 -30.04
N THR A 174 42.84 -3.63 -30.94
CA THR A 174 42.26 -4.98 -31.03
C THR A 174 42.87 -5.86 -29.92
N THR A 175 42.07 -6.53 -29.08
CA THR A 175 41.55 -7.92 -29.25
C THR A 175 42.62 -8.99 -29.41
N GLU A 176 42.61 -10.00 -28.53
CA GLU A 176 42.43 -11.44 -28.84
C GLU A 176 42.44 -12.26 -27.51
N PRO A 177 41.96 -13.52 -27.49
CA PRO A 177 41.56 -14.21 -26.26
C PRO A 177 42.61 -15.20 -25.72
N ASP A 178 42.25 -15.88 -24.64
CA ASP A 178 42.82 -17.19 -24.29
C ASP A 178 41.67 -18.18 -23.99
N THR A 179 41.89 -19.47 -24.24
CA THR A 179 40.89 -20.53 -24.13
C THR A 179 41.54 -21.77 -23.52
N PHE A 180 40.95 -22.29 -22.46
CA PHE A 180 41.32 -23.61 -21.94
C PHE A 180 40.09 -24.41 -21.53
N GLU A 181 40.23 -25.73 -21.56
CA GLU A 181 39.15 -26.69 -21.68
C GLU A 181 39.14 -27.68 -20.50
N GLU A 182 37.99 -28.33 -20.31
CA GLU A 182 37.79 -29.66 -19.72
C GLU A 182 38.48 -30.06 -18.39
N ALA A 183 37.64 -30.47 -17.43
CA ALA A 183 37.91 -31.64 -16.59
C ALA A 183 36.58 -32.33 -16.23
N GLN A 184 36.22 -33.40 -16.93
CA GLN A 184 35.16 -34.30 -16.52
C GLN A 184 35.70 -35.35 -15.53
N GLU A 185 34.91 -35.70 -14.51
CA GLU A 185 34.95 -37.05 -13.91
C GLU A 185 33.53 -37.63 -13.92
N ASP A 186 33.41 -38.90 -14.30
CA ASP A 186 32.16 -39.62 -14.57
C ASP A 186 32.19 -40.96 -13.83
N PHE A 187 31.13 -41.27 -13.05
CA PHE A 187 30.93 -42.60 -12.48
C PHE A 187 29.44 -42.98 -12.29
N SER A 188 28.90 -43.60 -13.35
CA SER A 188 28.15 -44.87 -13.32
C SER A 188 26.94 -45.06 -12.37
N THR A 189 25.77 -45.22 -12.99
CA THR A 189 24.63 -46.05 -12.52
C THR A 189 25.03 -47.56 -12.47
N PRO A 190 24.33 -48.45 -11.71
CA PRO A 190 23.10 -49.13 -12.20
C PRO A 190 22.14 -49.60 -11.03
N PRO A 191 21.18 -50.55 -11.20
CA PRO A 191 19.97 -50.47 -12.04
C PRO A 191 18.65 -50.99 -11.36
N LEU A 192 17.49 -50.72 -12.01
CA LEU A 192 16.23 -51.52 -12.14
C LEU A 192 15.55 -52.16 -10.87
N ASP A 193 14.24 -52.43 -10.80
CA ASP A 193 13.14 -52.58 -11.77
C ASP A 193 11.78 -52.11 -11.09
N THR A 194 10.50 -52.34 -11.44
CA THR A 194 9.71 -53.15 -12.40
C THR A 194 8.38 -52.44 -12.75
N THR A 195 7.54 -53.01 -13.63
CA THR A 195 6.17 -52.56 -14.03
C THR A 195 5.14 -53.73 -13.87
N PRO A 196 3.93 -53.83 -14.46
CA PRO A 196 3.01 -52.85 -15.11
C PRO A 196 1.48 -52.99 -14.74
N SER A 197 0.65 -52.04 -15.24
CA SER A 197 -0.82 -52.20 -15.54
C SER A 197 -1.80 -52.45 -14.34
N VAL A 198 -3.14 -52.39 -14.44
CA VAL A 198 -4.17 -52.45 -15.53
C VAL A 198 -5.32 -51.41 -15.29
N THR A 199 -6.18 -51.15 -16.29
CA THR A 199 -7.33 -50.20 -16.27
C THR A 199 -8.72 -50.91 -16.07
N PRO A 200 -9.90 -50.48 -16.60
CA PRO A 200 -10.98 -49.95 -15.73
C PRO A 200 -12.40 -50.56 -15.89
N ASN A 201 -13.33 -50.19 -14.98
CA ASN A 201 -14.80 -50.09 -15.18
C ASN A 201 -15.37 -49.24 -14.01
N LEU A 202 -16.29 -48.27 -14.13
CA LEU A 202 -17.57 -48.13 -14.87
C LEU A 202 -18.77 -48.80 -14.15
N SER A 203 -19.67 -47.99 -13.56
CA SER A 203 -21.14 -48.03 -13.79
C SER A 203 -21.93 -47.02 -12.94
N THR A 204 -22.81 -46.28 -13.61
CA THR A 204 -23.98 -45.57 -13.02
C THR A 204 -25.20 -46.00 -13.86
N PRO A 205 -26.43 -46.00 -13.31
CA PRO A 205 -27.48 -45.23 -14.00
C PRO A 205 -28.55 -44.58 -13.10
N THR A 206 -29.35 -43.72 -13.73
CA THR A 206 -30.47 -42.92 -13.22
C THR A 206 -31.86 -43.61 -13.44
N PRO A 207 -32.99 -43.06 -12.95
CA PRO A 207 -34.26 -43.79 -12.83
C PRO A 207 -35.16 -43.79 -14.09
N ALA A 208 -36.27 -44.54 -14.02
CA ALA A 208 -37.31 -44.68 -15.04
C ALA A 208 -38.72 -44.29 -14.52
N SER A 209 -39.70 -44.20 -15.42
CA SER A 209 -41.01 -43.53 -15.19
C SER A 209 -42.23 -44.42 -15.43
N LEU A 210 -43.35 -44.06 -14.77
CA LEU A 210 -44.77 -44.16 -15.20
C LEU A 210 -45.30 -45.46 -15.85
N SER A 211 -46.37 -46.00 -15.26
CA SER A 211 -47.62 -46.38 -15.97
C SER A 211 -48.80 -46.56 -15.01
N SER A 212 -50.02 -46.44 -15.54
CA SER A 212 -51.29 -46.46 -14.79
C SER A 212 -52.12 -47.72 -15.05
N ALA A 213 -53.01 -48.06 -14.12
CA ALA A 213 -54.07 -49.05 -14.33
C ALA A 213 -55.35 -48.70 -13.56
N THR A 214 -56.49 -48.85 -14.21
CA THR A 214 -57.85 -48.83 -13.66
C THR A 214 -58.57 -50.08 -14.19
N PRO A 215 -59.64 -50.56 -13.53
CA PRO A 215 -60.93 -50.49 -14.23
C PRO A 215 -62.13 -50.21 -13.33
N THR A 216 -63.19 -49.70 -13.96
CA THR A 216 -64.57 -49.63 -13.43
C THR A 216 -65.40 -50.73 -14.10
N SER A 217 -66.40 -51.29 -13.40
CA SER A 217 -67.38 -52.22 -13.97
C SER A 217 -68.80 -51.81 -13.61
N THR A 218 -69.74 -51.86 -14.57
CA THR A 218 -71.15 -51.49 -14.34
C THR A 218 -72.09 -52.21 -15.34
N SER A 219 -72.93 -53.10 -14.80
CA SER A 219 -74.32 -53.39 -15.22
C SER A 219 -74.69 -54.11 -16.54
N THR A 220 -75.66 -55.04 -16.36
CA THR A 220 -76.85 -55.37 -17.20
C THR A 220 -76.83 -56.34 -18.41
N LEU A 221 -77.75 -57.34 -18.30
CA LEU A 221 -78.48 -58.14 -19.34
C LEU A 221 -77.66 -59.21 -20.12
N ASP A 222 -78.24 -60.32 -20.63
CA ASP A 222 -79.67 -60.71 -20.80
C ASP A 222 -79.93 -62.26 -20.84
N ALA A 223 -81.22 -62.64 -20.80
CA ALA A 223 -81.92 -63.83 -21.38
C ALA A 223 -81.76 -65.30 -20.87
N ASN A 224 -82.93 -65.86 -20.44
CA ASN A 224 -83.43 -67.27 -20.53
C ASN A 224 -82.69 -68.42 -19.77
N ASP A 225 -83.29 -69.59 -19.47
CA ASP A 225 -84.55 -70.23 -19.96
C ASP A 225 -85.35 -71.05 -18.89
N TYR A 226 -86.46 -71.69 -19.29
CA TYR A 226 -87.54 -72.33 -18.48
C TYR A 226 -87.21 -73.58 -17.63
N HIS A 227 -87.84 -73.67 -16.43
CA HIS A 227 -88.91 -74.63 -16.04
C HIS A 227 -89.02 -74.73 -14.49
N GLN A 228 -90.09 -75.23 -13.84
CA GLN A 228 -91.55 -75.13 -14.00
C GLN A 228 -92.20 -75.93 -12.84
N SER A 229 -93.17 -75.33 -12.13
CA SER A 229 -94.13 -75.94 -11.16
C SER A 229 -93.62 -76.94 -10.10
N ASP A 230 -93.82 -76.61 -8.83
CA ASP A 230 -94.90 -77.26 -8.06
C ASP A 230 -95.52 -76.28 -7.06
N ASP A 231 -96.72 -76.55 -6.55
CA ASP A 231 -97.59 -75.56 -5.89
C ASP A 231 -97.90 -75.89 -4.41
N HIS A 232 -98.40 -74.88 -3.67
CA HIS A 232 -99.04 -74.94 -2.35
C HIS A 232 -98.19 -75.37 -1.13
N HIS A 233 -97.57 -74.38 -0.46
CA HIS A 233 -97.64 -74.10 1.00
C HIS A 233 -96.51 -73.15 1.47
N SER A 234 -96.58 -71.83 1.18
CA SER A 234 -95.53 -70.89 1.67
C SER A 234 -95.87 -69.38 1.81
N ASP A 235 -97.13 -68.92 1.69
CA ASP A 235 -97.44 -67.47 1.78
C ASP A 235 -96.90 -66.81 3.07
N ASP A 236 -97.14 -67.41 4.24
CA ASP A 236 -96.62 -66.93 5.55
C ASP A 236 -95.07 -66.85 5.59
N GLN A 237 -94.36 -67.60 4.73
CA GLN A 237 -92.90 -67.63 4.66
C GLN A 237 -92.31 -66.63 3.65
N GLN A 238 -93.07 -66.22 2.63
CA GLN A 238 -92.61 -65.17 1.71
C GLN A 238 -92.71 -63.78 2.36
N ASP A 239 -93.85 -63.45 2.97
CA ASP A 239 -93.99 -62.21 3.77
C ASP A 239 -92.92 -62.14 4.88
N SER A 240 -92.69 -63.25 5.58
CA SER A 240 -91.65 -63.33 6.62
C SER A 240 -90.24 -63.06 6.10
N ASN A 241 -89.91 -63.46 4.87
CA ASN A 241 -88.59 -63.22 4.26
C ASN A 241 -88.46 -61.79 3.71
N GLU A 242 -89.49 -61.26 3.04
CA GLU A 242 -89.47 -59.89 2.53
C GLU A 242 -89.40 -58.87 3.68
N GLN A 243 -90.12 -59.13 4.78
CA GLN A 243 -90.08 -58.29 5.97
C GLN A 243 -88.73 -58.36 6.71
N GLN A 244 -88.07 -59.53 6.74
CA GLN A 244 -86.68 -59.64 7.22
C GLN A 244 -85.71 -58.85 6.34
N HIS A 245 -85.82 -58.95 5.02
CA HIS A 245 -84.93 -58.25 4.08
C HIS A 245 -85.11 -56.72 4.14
N LEU A 246 -86.32 -56.23 4.38
CA LEU A 246 -86.63 -54.82 4.61
C LEU A 246 -86.04 -54.30 5.94
N ASP A 247 -86.04 -55.11 7.00
CA ASP A 247 -85.44 -54.73 8.29
C ASP A 247 -83.92 -54.86 8.29
N GLU A 248 -83.34 -55.83 7.57
CA GLU A 248 -81.89 -55.89 7.33
C GLU A 248 -81.40 -54.69 6.53
N GLN A 249 -82.12 -54.31 5.46
CA GLN A 249 -81.82 -53.10 4.70
C GLN A 249 -81.92 -51.83 5.55
N ARG A 250 -82.96 -51.69 6.39
CA ARG A 250 -83.05 -50.56 7.36
C ARG A 250 -81.85 -50.51 8.31
N ARG A 251 -81.33 -51.64 8.76
CA ARG A 251 -80.16 -51.70 9.65
C ARG A 251 -78.86 -51.36 8.93
N LEU A 252 -78.71 -51.75 7.67
CA LEU A 252 -77.59 -51.33 6.82
C LEU A 252 -77.62 -49.82 6.53
N ASP A 253 -78.78 -49.27 6.21
CA ASP A 253 -78.98 -47.82 6.01
C ASP A 253 -78.69 -47.02 7.31
N GLU A 254 -79.15 -47.51 8.46
CA GLU A 254 -78.85 -46.88 9.75
C GLU A 254 -77.37 -46.98 10.14
N GLN A 255 -76.73 -48.13 9.92
CA GLN A 255 -75.29 -48.29 10.14
C GLN A 255 -74.49 -47.35 9.25
N HIS A 256 -74.78 -47.30 7.94
CA HIS A 256 -74.11 -46.40 7.01
C HIS A 256 -74.34 -44.92 7.36
N ARG A 257 -75.52 -44.54 7.85
CA ARG A 257 -75.77 -43.19 8.38
C ARG A 257 -74.90 -42.88 9.59
N LEU A 258 -74.80 -43.80 10.55
CA LEU A 258 -73.96 -43.65 11.75
C LEU A 258 -72.47 -43.58 11.42
N GLU A 259 -72.00 -44.37 10.46
CA GLU A 259 -70.62 -44.34 9.95
C GLU A 259 -70.32 -43.01 9.25
N GLN A 260 -71.21 -42.50 8.39
CA GLN A 260 -71.06 -41.16 7.80
C GLN A 260 -71.03 -40.05 8.87
N GLU A 261 -71.91 -40.12 9.87
CA GLU A 261 -71.97 -39.14 10.97
C GLU A 261 -70.72 -39.20 11.86
N GLN A 262 -70.15 -40.39 12.07
CA GLN A 262 -68.86 -40.57 12.76
C GLN A 262 -67.70 -40.02 11.92
N GLN A 263 -67.69 -40.29 10.61
CA GLN A 263 -66.64 -39.84 9.69
C GLN A 263 -66.65 -38.31 9.50
N GLN A 264 -67.84 -37.69 9.43
CA GLN A 264 -67.99 -36.23 9.43
C GLN A 264 -67.45 -35.60 10.73
N ARG A 265 -67.80 -36.14 11.91
CA ARG A 265 -67.26 -35.66 13.20
C ARG A 265 -65.74 -35.80 13.28
N LEU A 266 -65.17 -36.86 12.74
CA LEU A 266 -63.71 -37.05 12.73
C LEU A 266 -63.03 -36.03 11.81
N ALA A 267 -63.58 -35.78 10.62
CA ALA A 267 -63.08 -34.77 9.69
C ALA A 267 -63.23 -33.34 10.25
N GLU A 268 -64.31 -33.05 10.98
CA GLU A 268 -64.50 -31.77 11.67
C GLU A 268 -63.48 -31.58 12.80
N GLN A 269 -63.26 -32.59 13.65
CA GLN A 269 -62.21 -32.54 14.67
C GLN A 269 -60.80 -32.39 14.07
N GLN A 270 -60.50 -33.08 12.96
CA GLN A 270 -59.24 -32.93 12.24
C GLN A 270 -59.04 -31.49 11.73
N ARG A 271 -60.06 -30.91 11.08
CA ARG A 271 -60.00 -29.51 10.61
C ARG A 271 -59.81 -28.52 11.75
N ILE A 272 -60.50 -28.70 12.88
CA ILE A 272 -60.34 -27.84 14.06
C ILE A 272 -58.93 -27.99 14.68
N ALA A 273 -58.38 -29.20 14.69
CA ALA A 273 -57.03 -29.45 15.18
C ALA A 273 -55.96 -28.83 14.26
N GLU A 274 -56.12 -28.97 12.94
CA GLU A 274 -55.25 -28.34 11.93
C GLU A 274 -55.33 -26.81 12.00
N GLU A 275 -56.51 -26.22 12.11
CA GLU A 275 -56.69 -24.76 12.26
C GLU A 275 -56.02 -24.25 13.55
N GLN A 276 -56.20 -24.94 14.68
CA GLN A 276 -55.49 -24.61 15.92
C GLN A 276 -53.97 -24.77 15.80
N GLN A 277 -53.49 -25.78 15.08
CA GLN A 277 -52.06 -25.99 14.87
C GLN A 277 -51.46 -24.90 13.97
N GLN A 278 -52.15 -24.52 12.88
CA GLN A 278 -51.76 -23.42 12.01
C GLN A 278 -51.74 -22.09 12.78
N ARG A 279 -52.78 -21.79 13.55
CA ARG A 279 -52.87 -20.56 14.35
C ARG A 279 -51.75 -20.46 15.39
N ARG A 280 -51.45 -21.54 16.11
CA ARG A 280 -50.31 -21.60 17.05
C ARG A 280 -48.96 -21.44 16.34
N ALA A 281 -48.81 -22.02 15.14
CA ALA A 281 -47.59 -21.87 14.35
C ALA A 281 -47.42 -20.44 13.79
N GLU A 282 -48.51 -19.76 13.43
CA GLU A 282 -48.50 -18.34 13.03
C GLU A 282 -48.20 -17.42 14.21
N GLU A 283 -48.85 -17.62 15.36
CA GLU A 283 -48.59 -16.88 16.61
C GLU A 283 -47.13 -17.04 17.05
N GLN A 284 -46.57 -18.27 16.98
CA GLN A 284 -45.17 -18.53 17.27
C GLN A 284 -44.24 -17.83 16.28
N ARG A 285 -44.48 -17.93 14.97
CA ARG A 285 -43.69 -17.21 13.95
C ARG A 285 -43.72 -15.70 14.15
N ALA A 286 -44.87 -15.13 14.49
CA ALA A 286 -45.02 -13.70 14.78
C ALA A 286 -44.28 -13.29 16.08
N ALA A 287 -44.25 -14.16 17.09
CA ALA A 287 -43.47 -13.93 18.31
C ALA A 287 -41.95 -14.00 18.04
N ASP A 288 -41.49 -15.01 17.29
CA ASP A 288 -40.09 -15.17 16.91
C ASP A 288 -39.59 -14.03 16.01
N GLN A 289 -40.41 -13.58 15.06
CA GLN A 289 -40.11 -12.41 14.23
C GLN A 289 -39.97 -11.14 15.08
N ARG A 290 -40.92 -10.85 15.98
CA ARG A 290 -40.83 -9.69 16.89
C ARG A 290 -39.60 -9.77 17.80
N ALA A 291 -39.24 -10.95 18.28
CA ALA A 291 -38.02 -11.16 19.06
C ALA A 291 -36.74 -10.94 18.23
N ALA A 292 -36.74 -11.33 16.96
CA ALA A 292 -35.63 -11.04 16.04
C ALA A 292 -35.51 -9.55 15.73
N GLU A 293 -36.63 -8.86 15.45
CA GLU A 293 -36.68 -7.41 15.22
C GLU A 293 -36.18 -6.62 16.44
N GLN A 294 -36.59 -7.01 17.65
CA GLN A 294 -36.10 -6.39 18.90
C GLN A 294 -34.59 -6.57 19.08
N ARG A 295 -34.06 -7.79 18.84
CA ARG A 295 -32.62 -8.07 18.92
C ARG A 295 -31.83 -7.27 17.87
N ALA A 296 -32.34 -7.16 16.64
CA ALA A 296 -31.71 -6.37 15.59
C ALA A 296 -31.69 -4.87 15.93
N ALA A 297 -32.79 -4.33 16.44
CA ALA A 297 -32.87 -2.93 16.90
C ALA A 297 -31.93 -2.64 18.08
N GLU A 298 -31.78 -3.59 19.02
CA GLU A 298 -30.83 -3.46 20.13
C GLU A 298 -29.37 -3.52 19.65
N GLN A 299 -29.02 -4.46 18.78
CA GLN A 299 -27.69 -4.54 18.17
C GLN A 299 -27.35 -3.26 17.39
N GLN A 300 -28.31 -2.72 16.62
CA GLN A 300 -28.13 -1.46 15.90
C GLN A 300 -27.93 -0.27 16.84
N ARG A 301 -28.67 -0.20 17.96
CA ARG A 301 -28.50 0.85 18.98
C ARG A 301 -27.12 0.77 19.64
N LEU A 302 -26.65 -0.44 19.97
CA LEU A 302 -25.33 -0.66 20.56
C LEU A 302 -24.20 -0.28 19.59
N ALA A 303 -24.31 -0.66 18.31
CA ALA A 303 -23.35 -0.30 17.27
C ALA A 303 -23.29 1.23 17.06
N GLN A 304 -24.43 1.93 17.06
CA GLN A 304 -24.48 3.39 16.99
C GLN A 304 -23.85 4.07 18.22
N GLU A 305 -24.05 3.51 19.42
CA GLU A 305 -23.42 4.02 20.65
C GLU A 305 -21.89 3.84 20.65
N GLU A 306 -21.42 2.69 20.16
CA GLU A 306 -19.99 2.40 20.01
C GLU A 306 -19.34 3.28 18.93
N GLU A 307 -19.95 3.44 17.76
CA GLU A 307 -19.47 4.34 16.70
C GLU A 307 -19.43 5.80 17.20
N ALA A 308 -20.47 6.27 17.87
CA ALA A 308 -20.52 7.61 18.48
C ALA A 308 -19.49 7.79 19.62
N LYS A 309 -19.03 6.71 20.25
CA LYS A 309 -17.95 6.74 21.26
C LYS A 309 -16.58 6.80 20.59
N ILE A 310 -16.34 5.99 19.57
CA ILE A 310 -15.10 6.00 18.76
C ILE A 310 -14.90 7.37 18.10
N GLN A 311 -15.95 7.93 17.51
CA GLN A 311 -15.89 9.25 16.86
C GLN A 311 -15.56 10.37 17.87
N ARG A 312 -16.16 10.37 19.07
CA ARG A 312 -15.82 11.33 20.15
C ARG A 312 -14.36 11.19 20.60
N GLN A 313 -13.86 9.98 20.79
CA GLN A 313 -12.44 9.74 21.15
C GLN A 313 -11.48 10.23 20.06
N LYS A 314 -11.85 10.05 18.79
CA LYS A 314 -11.09 10.52 17.63
C LYS A 314 -11.05 12.05 17.54
N GLU A 315 -12.17 12.72 17.76
CA GLU A 315 -12.26 14.19 17.80
C GLU A 315 -11.47 14.80 18.97
N GLU A 316 -11.52 14.17 20.14
CA GLU A 316 -10.74 14.57 21.32
C GLU A 316 -9.23 14.38 21.08
N ALA A 317 -8.83 13.24 20.51
CA ALA A 317 -7.44 12.98 20.13
C ALA A 317 -6.93 13.95 19.06
N GLU A 318 -7.74 14.30 18.06
CA GLU A 318 -7.40 15.29 17.03
C GLU A 318 -7.26 16.71 17.62
N ARG A 319 -8.12 17.09 18.57
CA ARG A 319 -7.98 18.36 19.32
C ARG A 319 -6.67 18.39 20.10
N LEU A 320 -6.38 17.35 20.89
CA LEU A 320 -5.16 17.28 21.71
C LEU A 320 -3.88 17.23 20.85
N ALA A 321 -3.94 16.64 19.66
CA ALA A 321 -2.85 16.66 18.69
C ALA A 321 -2.58 18.07 18.14
N LYS A 322 -3.64 18.81 17.77
CA LYS A 322 -3.53 20.21 17.31
C LYS A 322 -2.98 21.14 18.38
N GLU A 323 -3.48 21.01 19.61
CA GLU A 323 -3.03 21.80 20.77
C GLU A 323 -1.54 21.60 21.05
N LYS A 324 -1.06 20.34 21.02
CA LYS A 324 0.37 20.02 21.15
C LYS A 324 1.22 20.50 19.96
N GLU A 325 0.68 20.54 18.75
CA GLU A 325 1.40 21.12 17.60
C GLU A 325 1.51 22.65 17.73
N GLU A 326 0.45 23.33 18.18
CA GLU A 326 0.45 24.77 18.42
C GLU A 326 1.41 25.15 19.56
N GLU A 327 1.37 24.44 20.70
CA GLU A 327 2.32 24.63 21.80
C GLU A 327 3.78 24.46 21.32
N ARG A 328 4.06 23.40 20.55
CA ARG A 328 5.39 23.16 19.97
C ARG A 328 5.81 24.28 19.01
N ARG A 329 4.91 24.80 18.18
CA ARG A 329 5.16 25.94 17.27
C ARG A 329 5.46 27.22 18.07
N LEU A 330 4.69 27.49 19.12
CA LEU A 330 4.89 28.63 20.01
C LEU A 330 6.23 28.54 20.78
N GLN A 331 6.64 27.34 21.19
CA GLN A 331 7.94 27.15 21.85
C GLN A 331 9.11 27.37 20.87
N ILE A 332 9.05 26.82 19.65
CA ILE A 332 10.06 27.06 18.61
C ILE A 332 10.18 28.57 18.29
N GLU A 333 9.06 29.28 18.26
CA GLU A 333 9.06 30.73 18.02
C GLU A 333 9.65 31.52 19.20
N LYS A 334 9.34 31.15 20.46
CA LYS A 334 9.96 31.74 21.66
C LYS A 334 11.48 31.52 21.67
N ASP A 335 11.93 30.27 21.43
CA ASP A 335 13.34 29.91 21.38
C ASP A 335 14.09 30.72 20.29
N ARG A 336 13.44 30.95 19.15
CA ARG A 336 13.96 31.78 18.05
C ARG A 336 14.11 33.24 18.47
N GLN A 337 13.08 33.83 19.10
CA GLN A 337 13.09 35.21 19.55
C GLN A 337 14.10 35.45 20.69
N GLU A 338 14.22 34.52 21.64
CA GLU A 338 15.26 34.52 22.69
C GLU A 338 16.65 34.52 22.07
N LYS A 339 16.95 33.58 21.16
CA LYS A 339 18.24 33.49 20.46
C LYS A 339 18.56 34.76 19.68
N GLN A 340 17.58 35.33 18.96
CA GLN A 340 17.74 36.58 18.23
C GLN A 340 18.04 37.75 19.18
N ARG A 341 17.35 37.85 20.32
CA ARG A 341 17.57 38.86 21.37
C ARG A 341 18.96 38.75 22.01
N ILE A 342 19.43 37.53 22.27
CA ILE A 342 20.78 37.28 22.82
C ILE A 342 21.85 37.69 21.79
N LEU A 343 21.71 37.25 20.54
CA LEU A 343 22.63 37.57 19.45
C LEU A 343 22.67 39.08 19.17
N GLN A 344 21.53 39.77 19.21
CA GLN A 344 21.47 41.23 19.05
C GLN A 344 22.22 41.97 20.18
N LYS A 345 22.14 41.49 21.42
CA LYS A 345 22.94 42.04 22.54
C LYS A 345 24.43 41.80 22.36
N GLN A 346 24.83 40.59 21.95
CA GLN A 346 26.23 40.26 21.66
C GLN A 346 26.78 41.16 20.54
N LEU A 347 26.02 41.36 19.46
CA LEU A 347 26.36 42.25 18.35
C LEU A 347 26.52 43.71 18.79
N GLN A 348 25.60 44.25 19.61
CA GLN A 348 25.72 45.60 20.18
C GLN A 348 26.90 45.77 21.14
N GLN A 349 27.35 44.71 21.79
CA GLN A 349 28.55 44.72 22.63
C GLN A 349 29.82 44.67 21.77
N ALA A 350 29.87 43.73 20.82
CA ALA A 350 30.98 43.56 19.88
C ALA A 350 31.19 44.77 18.96
N GLU A 351 30.15 45.48 18.54
CA GLU A 351 30.30 46.74 17.78
C GLU A 351 31.00 47.84 18.60
N LYS A 352 30.73 47.91 19.92
CA LYS A 352 31.38 48.87 20.83
C LYS A 352 32.83 48.51 21.13
N THR A 353 33.16 47.22 21.23
CA THR A 353 34.53 46.74 21.50
C THR A 353 35.35 46.46 20.23
N LYS A 354 34.73 46.50 19.04
CA LYS A 354 35.27 46.01 17.76
C LYS A 354 35.68 44.53 17.77
N ASP A 355 35.05 43.76 18.63
CA ASP A 355 35.34 42.34 18.87
C ASP A 355 34.62 41.42 17.86
N VAL A 356 34.85 40.12 17.96
CA VAL A 356 34.27 39.10 17.10
C VAL A 356 32.80 38.85 17.47
N ILE A 357 31.89 39.08 16.51
CA ILE A 357 30.44 38.88 16.69
C ILE A 357 30.11 37.38 16.69
N ILE A 358 30.59 36.66 15.67
CA ILE A 358 30.57 35.20 15.58
C ILE A 358 31.80 34.71 14.82
N GLN A 359 32.25 33.49 15.12
CA GLN A 359 33.31 32.79 14.39
C GLN A 359 33.12 31.27 14.47
N GLY A 360 33.76 30.54 13.56
CA GLY A 360 33.67 29.08 13.51
C GLY A 360 34.18 28.54 12.16
N PHE A 361 33.88 27.28 11.87
CA PHE A 361 34.13 26.71 10.55
C PHE A 361 32.87 26.69 9.70
N SER A 362 33.00 27.03 8.43
CA SER A 362 31.99 26.82 7.40
C SER A 362 32.65 26.43 6.09
N ASN A 363 31.86 25.93 5.15
CA ASN A 363 32.33 25.55 3.83
C ASN A 363 31.81 26.58 2.83
N VAL A 364 32.72 27.25 2.12
CA VAL A 364 32.39 28.32 1.16
C VAL A 364 32.79 27.92 -0.27
N GLN A 365 31.92 28.23 -1.22
CA GLN A 365 32.17 28.18 -2.66
C GLN A 365 32.07 29.62 -3.19
N THR A 366 32.92 29.99 -4.14
CA THR A 366 32.96 31.34 -4.74
C THR A 366 32.68 31.25 -6.23
N ASN A 367 32.15 32.30 -6.86
CA ASN A 367 31.88 32.31 -8.31
C ASN A 367 33.11 31.93 -9.18
N GLY A 368 34.33 32.11 -8.68
CA GLY A 368 35.58 31.73 -9.36
C GLY A 368 36.10 30.31 -9.07
N SER A 369 35.39 29.49 -8.31
CA SER A 369 35.82 28.12 -7.94
C SER A 369 34.63 27.19 -7.73
N PRO A 370 34.42 26.16 -8.58
CA PRO A 370 33.34 25.18 -8.37
C PRO A 370 33.55 24.31 -7.13
N PHE A 371 34.75 24.30 -6.55
CA PHE A 371 35.08 23.52 -5.36
C PHE A 371 34.71 24.27 -4.07
N TRP A 372 33.90 23.62 -3.24
CA TRP A 372 33.72 23.96 -1.83
C TRP A 372 35.04 23.91 -1.07
N ARG A 373 35.27 24.88 -0.18
CA ARG A 373 36.46 24.94 0.67
C ARG A 373 36.06 25.21 2.11
N ARG A 374 36.44 24.31 3.03
CA ARG A 374 36.34 24.60 4.47
C ARG A 374 37.23 25.80 4.80
N ARG A 375 36.69 26.74 5.56
CA ARG A 375 37.35 27.96 6.01
C ARG A 375 36.95 28.23 7.45
N PHE A 376 37.89 28.74 8.23
CA PHE A 376 37.51 29.41 9.47
C PHE A 376 36.97 30.79 9.10
N PHE A 377 35.79 31.16 9.58
CA PHE A 377 35.22 32.49 9.36
C PHE A 377 35.21 33.26 10.68
N ALA A 378 35.36 34.58 10.60
CA ALA A 378 35.10 35.48 11.70
C ALA A 378 34.38 36.73 11.20
N VAL A 379 33.31 37.11 11.89
CA VAL A 379 32.55 38.33 11.63
C VAL A 379 32.95 39.39 12.63
N ARG A 380 33.51 40.51 12.16
CA ARG A 380 34.04 41.60 13.00
C ARG A 380 33.46 42.94 12.52
N GLY A 381 32.64 43.57 13.36
CA GLY A 381 31.87 44.75 12.97
C GLY A 381 30.99 44.46 11.74
N LYS A 382 31.25 45.18 10.63
CA LYS A 382 30.50 45.01 9.36
C LYS A 382 31.28 44.23 8.29
N ASN A 383 32.31 43.47 8.66
CA ASN A 383 33.09 42.61 7.76
C ASN A 383 32.95 41.12 8.13
N LEU A 384 32.73 40.25 7.13
CA LEU A 384 32.89 38.79 7.22
C LEU A 384 34.24 38.42 6.58
N ALA A 385 35.15 37.87 7.37
CA ALA A 385 36.47 37.44 6.91
C ALA A 385 36.59 35.91 6.94
N PHE A 386 37.06 35.32 5.84
CA PHE A 386 37.38 33.91 5.72
C PHE A 386 38.89 33.69 5.77
N TYR A 387 39.33 32.76 6.61
CA TYR A 387 40.71 32.41 6.90
C TYR A 387 40.98 30.96 6.48
N ARG A 388 42.24 30.63 6.18
CA ARG A 388 42.62 29.25 5.78
C ARG A 388 42.32 28.25 6.91
N ASP A 389 42.60 28.65 8.13
CA ASP A 389 42.34 27.97 9.40
C ASP A 389 42.24 29.04 10.51
N HIS A 390 41.92 28.66 11.75
CA HIS A 390 41.77 29.57 12.89
C HIS A 390 43.07 30.31 13.27
N ASP A 391 44.24 29.66 13.14
CA ASP A 391 45.56 30.25 13.39
C ASP A 391 46.07 31.19 12.26
N ALA A 392 45.36 31.29 11.14
CA ALA A 392 45.87 32.00 9.97
C ALA A 392 45.82 33.53 10.18
N ALA A 393 46.99 34.16 10.33
CA ALA A 393 47.12 35.60 10.57
C ALA A 393 46.53 36.51 9.47
N THR A 394 46.34 36.00 8.25
CA THR A 394 45.75 36.75 7.12
C THR A 394 44.49 36.08 6.57
N PRO A 395 43.44 36.85 6.26
CA PRO A 395 42.24 36.33 5.62
C PRO A 395 42.50 36.04 4.13
N VAL A 396 41.90 34.95 3.65
CA VAL A 396 41.85 34.53 2.24
C VAL A 396 40.81 35.34 1.46
N THR A 397 39.76 35.82 2.14
CA THR A 397 38.68 36.63 1.55
C THR A 397 38.07 37.51 2.63
N ILE A 398 37.71 38.76 2.28
CA ILE A 398 36.95 39.67 3.14
C ILE A 398 35.73 40.14 2.36
N ILE A 399 34.57 40.09 2.99
CA ILE A 399 33.27 40.53 2.47
C ILE A 399 32.81 41.70 3.35
N ASP A 400 32.62 42.89 2.76
CA ASP A 400 31.91 43.98 3.42
C ASP A 400 30.41 43.64 3.42
N LEU A 401 29.81 43.55 4.61
CA LEU A 401 28.41 43.18 4.78
C LEU A 401 27.46 44.29 4.33
N LYS A 402 27.96 45.52 4.09
CA LYS A 402 27.18 46.62 3.49
C LYS A 402 26.95 46.48 2.00
N SER A 403 27.82 45.77 1.27
CA SER A 403 27.70 45.58 -0.18
C SER A 403 26.99 44.29 -0.57
N ILE A 404 26.40 43.57 0.39
CA ILE A 404 25.50 42.45 0.13
C ILE A 404 24.18 43.00 -0.46
N SER A 405 23.85 42.55 -1.67
CA SER A 405 22.60 42.87 -2.36
C SER A 405 21.49 41.86 -2.05
N ASN A 406 21.86 40.61 -1.75
CA ASN A 406 20.92 39.53 -1.40
C ASN A 406 21.54 38.55 -0.38
N LEU A 407 20.73 38.10 0.58
CA LEU A 407 21.07 37.03 1.51
C LEU A 407 19.86 36.10 1.62
N ARG A 408 19.98 34.88 1.10
CA ARG A 408 18.87 33.91 1.03
C ARG A 408 19.33 32.48 1.28
N TRP A 409 18.44 31.66 1.82
CA TRP A 409 18.63 30.21 1.83
C TRP A 409 18.62 29.66 0.39
N THR A 410 19.34 28.57 0.16
CA THR A 410 19.35 27.88 -1.14
C THR A 410 18.10 27.02 -1.30
N ASP A 411 17.51 27.06 -2.48
CA ASP A 411 16.55 26.05 -2.92
C ASP A 411 17.31 24.79 -3.36
N MET A 412 16.93 23.62 -2.83
CA MET A 412 17.59 22.35 -3.13
C MET A 412 17.29 21.81 -4.53
N GLU A 413 16.23 22.29 -5.19
CA GLU A 413 15.89 21.91 -6.57
C GLU A 413 16.54 22.84 -7.62
N ILE A 414 17.03 24.01 -7.21
CA ILE A 414 17.47 25.09 -8.12
C ILE A 414 18.93 25.51 -7.92
N ASP A 415 19.37 25.72 -6.66
CA ASP A 415 20.66 26.35 -6.37
C ASP A 415 21.76 25.34 -6.01
N THR A 416 21.49 24.41 -5.08
CA THR A 416 22.44 23.37 -4.65
C THR A 416 21.77 22.28 -3.82
N PHE A 417 22.16 21.02 -4.06
CA PHE A 417 21.71 19.86 -3.26
C PHE A 417 22.37 19.77 -1.88
N VAL A 418 23.22 20.72 -1.50
CA VAL A 418 23.92 20.73 -0.21
C VAL A 418 22.97 21.24 0.90
N PRO A 419 22.68 20.44 1.94
CA PRO A 419 21.82 20.88 3.04
C PRO A 419 22.47 21.98 3.87
N ASN A 420 21.65 22.76 4.58
CA ASN A 420 22.09 23.87 5.44
C ASN A 420 22.85 24.99 4.68
N ALA A 421 22.68 25.08 3.36
CA ALA A 421 23.33 26.07 2.52
C ALA A 421 22.51 27.37 2.37
N PHE A 422 23.21 28.48 2.20
CA PHE A 422 22.66 29.80 1.89
C PHE A 422 23.62 30.55 0.97
N MET A 423 23.12 31.58 0.29
CA MET A 423 23.89 32.39 -0.65
C MET A 423 23.92 33.85 -0.26
N ILE A 424 25.08 34.45 -0.50
CA ILE A 424 25.34 35.89 -0.46
C ILE A 424 25.59 36.33 -1.90
N GLU A 425 24.76 37.24 -2.40
CA GLU A 425 24.99 37.95 -3.65
C GLU A 425 25.41 39.39 -3.31
N MET A 426 26.42 39.90 -4.00
CA MET A 426 27.03 41.21 -3.77
C MET A 426 26.54 42.25 -4.80
N SER A 427 26.70 43.54 -4.49
CA SER A 427 26.32 44.64 -5.39
C SER A 427 27.22 44.77 -6.64
N ASP A 428 28.40 44.15 -6.62
CA ASP A 428 29.35 44.09 -7.75
C ASP A 428 29.15 42.84 -8.63
N GLY A 429 28.19 41.97 -8.29
CA GLY A 429 27.95 40.69 -8.97
C GLY A 429 28.80 39.52 -8.49
N ALA A 430 29.65 39.69 -7.47
CA ALA A 430 30.28 38.57 -6.79
C ALA A 430 29.24 37.75 -6.01
N GLY A 431 29.50 36.45 -5.88
CA GLY A 431 28.60 35.50 -5.25
C GLY A 431 29.36 34.46 -4.43
N TYR A 432 28.75 34.09 -3.31
CA TYR A 432 29.28 33.12 -2.35
C TYR A 432 28.16 32.18 -1.92
N GLN A 433 28.34 30.88 -2.14
CA GLN A 433 27.53 29.87 -1.46
C GLN A 433 28.25 29.45 -0.17
N ILE A 434 27.53 29.33 0.94
CA ILE A 434 28.07 28.95 2.25
C ILE A 434 27.16 27.87 2.85
N PHE A 435 27.74 26.80 3.40
CA PHE A 435 27.02 25.86 4.26
C PHE A 435 27.79 25.57 5.55
N ALA A 436 27.06 25.14 6.58
CA ALA A 436 27.62 24.62 7.82
C ALA A 436 27.19 23.17 8.04
N ASP A 437 28.02 22.41 8.76
CA ASP A 437 27.82 20.96 8.90
C ASP A 437 26.53 20.63 9.68
N HIS A 438 26.09 21.53 10.59
CA HIS A 438 24.82 21.42 11.31
C HIS A 438 23.84 22.54 10.94
N GLN A 439 22.54 22.23 11.00
CA GLN A 439 21.45 23.19 10.73
C GLN A 439 21.47 24.39 11.70
N GLN A 440 21.76 24.14 12.99
CA GLN A 440 21.84 25.19 14.00
C GLN A 440 22.99 26.17 13.74
N ASP A 441 24.13 25.68 13.25
CA ASP A 441 25.29 26.53 12.91
C ASP A 441 24.96 27.42 11.72
N ALA A 442 24.38 26.85 10.65
CA ALA A 442 23.94 27.61 9.49
C ALA A 442 22.89 28.66 9.85
N GLN A 443 21.90 28.33 10.68
CA GLN A 443 20.90 29.29 11.16
C GLN A 443 21.53 30.41 11.98
N THR A 444 22.52 30.10 12.82
CA THR A 444 23.24 31.08 13.64
C THR A 444 24.03 32.06 12.75
N ILE A 445 24.76 31.54 11.76
CA ILE A 445 25.52 32.36 10.81
C ILE A 445 24.57 33.23 9.98
N PHE A 446 23.54 32.64 9.38
CA PHE A 446 22.55 33.35 8.57
C PHE A 446 21.89 34.49 9.37
N THR A 447 21.44 34.22 10.59
CA THR A 447 20.78 35.22 11.46
C THR A 447 21.73 36.35 11.86
N ALA A 448 23.01 36.04 12.14
CA ALA A 448 24.00 37.07 12.46
C ALA A 448 24.26 37.99 11.27
N LEU A 449 24.49 37.42 10.08
CA LEU A 449 24.69 38.20 8.85
C LEU A 449 23.45 39.05 8.53
N GLN A 450 22.25 38.47 8.59
CA GLN A 450 20.99 39.19 8.37
C GLN A 450 20.82 40.36 9.36
N THR A 451 21.17 40.16 10.63
CA THR A 451 21.08 41.21 11.66
C THR A 451 22.06 42.36 11.38
N ILE A 452 23.29 42.06 10.93
CA ILE A 452 24.29 43.10 10.59
C ILE A 452 23.87 43.88 9.33
N ILE A 453 23.36 43.21 8.30
CA ILE A 453 22.87 43.84 7.06
C ILE A 453 21.67 44.77 7.34
N GLN A 454 20.78 44.37 8.24
CA GLN A 454 19.62 45.17 8.63
C GLN A 454 19.98 46.33 9.60
N SER A 455 21.04 46.18 10.39
CA SER A 455 21.53 47.21 11.30
C SER A 455 22.39 48.25 10.57
N LYS A 456 21.75 49.20 9.90
CA LYS A 456 22.39 50.30 9.14
C LYS A 456 23.42 51.08 9.96
#